data_AF-H2J5H3-F1
#
_entry.id   AF-H2J5H3-F1
#
_cell.length_a   1.000
_cell.length_b   1.000
_cell.length_c   1.000
_cell.angle_alpha   90.00
_cell.angle_beta   90.00
_cell.angle_gamma   90.00
#
_symmetry.space_group_name_H-M   'P 1'
#
loop_
_entity.id
_entity.type
_entity.pdbx_description
1 polymer ?
#
loop_
_entity_poly.entity_id
_entity_poly.type
_entity_poly.pdbx_seq_one_letter_code
_entity_poly.pdbx_strand_id
1 'polypeptide(L)'
;MRKALLVMALVLFGIYSFAFVDVPEDHWAYEYVMDLANRGILPMEDNFNPDVVLTKAEVAELLSDTLTYIENDPVLAKAEDIKRVETVMGLLNKKLDDALSVKSDVSKLKGETSRKLLETKYMVLDLGDRVTSLENALSKNTDDVSVNTENIDGLWEELETLQSDLDYVSGENVKAHEELKALIAKKADVEKVKELSEELNKVSTKLETITKVAYRAFNNADMVVEDMLDLSDSVDSLNTKVSTIEGNVNANTEKINAVEEKANSANTMAMVGIGAAVLAAVLAFVF
;
A
#
# COMPACT_ATOMS: atom_id res chain seq x y z
N MET A 1 -129.54 -40.10 -36.56
CA MET A 1 -128.31 -40.32 -35.77
C MET A 1 -127.02 -40.25 -36.59
N ARG A 2 -126.94 -40.81 -37.83
CA ARG A 2 -125.70 -40.77 -38.65
C ARG A 2 -125.22 -39.37 -39.06
N LYS A 3 -126.11 -38.40 -39.30
CA LYS A 3 -125.74 -37.01 -39.64
C LYS A 3 -125.24 -36.21 -38.43
N ALA A 4 -125.77 -36.48 -37.23
CA ALA A 4 -125.29 -35.88 -35.99
C ALA A 4 -123.91 -36.40 -35.59
N LEU A 5 -123.62 -37.67 -35.87
CA LEU A 5 -122.32 -38.29 -35.61
C LEU A 5 -121.23 -37.78 -36.56
N LEU A 6 -121.58 -37.43 -37.80
CA LEU A 6 -120.68 -36.77 -38.75
C LEU A 6 -120.39 -35.31 -38.37
N VAL A 7 -121.39 -34.55 -37.94
CA VAL A 7 -121.19 -33.17 -37.46
C VAL A 7 -120.41 -33.16 -36.15
N MET A 8 -120.67 -34.11 -35.25
CA MET A 8 -119.89 -34.24 -34.01
C MET A 8 -118.45 -34.71 -34.30
N ALA A 9 -118.23 -35.59 -35.28
CA ALA A 9 -116.89 -35.97 -35.72
C ALA A 9 -116.14 -34.81 -36.37
N LEU A 10 -116.82 -33.93 -37.10
CA LEU A 10 -116.22 -32.73 -37.74
C LEU A 10 -115.92 -31.62 -36.73
N VAL A 11 -116.73 -31.52 -35.67
CA VAL A 11 -116.47 -30.64 -34.51
C VAL A 11 -115.38 -31.22 -33.60
N LEU A 12 -115.26 -32.55 -33.49
CA LEU A 12 -114.22 -33.24 -32.71
C LEU A 12 -112.87 -33.37 -33.45
N PHE A 13 -112.85 -33.31 -34.78
CA PHE A 13 -111.63 -33.20 -35.59
C PHE A 13 -111.21 -31.75 -35.89
N GLY A 14 -112.06 -30.77 -35.60
CA GLY A 14 -111.86 -29.35 -35.91
C GLY A 14 -111.18 -28.52 -34.81
N ILE A 15 -110.68 -29.16 -33.74
CA ILE A 15 -109.95 -28.49 -32.65
C ILE A 15 -108.67 -29.27 -32.35
N TYR A 16 -107.87 -29.55 -33.38
CA TYR A 16 -106.43 -29.65 -33.13
C TYR A 16 -105.96 -28.21 -32.98
N SER A 17 -105.58 -27.82 -31.76
CA SER A 17 -104.84 -26.58 -31.55
C SER A 17 -103.54 -26.71 -32.32
N PHE A 18 -103.48 -26.12 -33.52
CA PHE A 18 -102.28 -26.11 -34.34
C PHE A 18 -101.32 -25.09 -33.74
N ALA A 19 -100.47 -25.52 -32.83
CA ALA A 19 -99.40 -24.72 -32.25
C ALA A 19 -98.08 -25.47 -32.37
N PHE A 20 -96.99 -24.73 -32.55
CA PHE A 20 -95.64 -25.29 -32.55
C PHE A 20 -95.37 -25.97 -31.20
N VAL A 21 -94.83 -27.19 -31.21
CA VAL A 21 -94.64 -28.02 -30.00
C VAL A 21 -93.64 -27.38 -29.02
N ASP A 22 -92.68 -26.62 -29.55
CA ASP A 22 -91.60 -25.97 -28.82
C ASP A 22 -91.85 -24.49 -28.50
N VAL A 23 -93.06 -23.98 -28.78
CA VAL A 23 -93.50 -22.63 -28.40
C VAL A 23 -94.81 -22.75 -27.62
N PRO A 24 -94.76 -23.10 -26.32
CA PRO A 24 -95.96 -23.13 -25.46
C PRO A 24 -96.55 -21.74 -25.22
N GLU A 25 -97.80 -21.66 -24.75
CA GLU A 25 -98.55 -20.41 -24.52
C GLU A 25 -97.84 -19.40 -23.59
N ASP A 26 -96.98 -19.88 -22.69
CA ASP A 26 -96.19 -19.08 -21.76
C ASP A 26 -94.83 -18.62 -22.33
N HIS A 27 -94.48 -19.05 -23.54
CA HIS A 27 -93.25 -18.65 -24.21
C HIS A 27 -93.36 -17.19 -24.69
N TRP A 28 -92.31 -16.39 -24.50
CA TRP A 28 -92.30 -14.97 -24.87
C TRP A 28 -92.60 -14.72 -26.36
N ALA A 29 -92.26 -15.68 -27.21
CA ALA A 29 -92.47 -15.62 -28.66
C ALA A 29 -93.86 -16.10 -29.09
N TYR A 30 -94.65 -16.70 -28.20
CA TYR A 30 -95.90 -17.40 -28.53
C TYR A 30 -96.86 -16.55 -29.36
N GLU A 31 -97.21 -15.37 -28.85
CA GLU A 31 -98.15 -14.47 -29.53
C GLU A 31 -97.64 -14.05 -30.91
N TYR A 32 -96.33 -13.77 -31.05
CA TYR A 32 -95.73 -13.33 -32.31
C TYR A 32 -95.68 -14.44 -33.35
N VAL A 33 -95.25 -15.63 -32.94
CA VAL A 33 -95.10 -16.80 -33.81
C VAL A 33 -96.48 -17.28 -34.29
N MET A 34 -97.45 -17.34 -33.37
CA MET A 34 -98.80 -17.77 -33.69
C MET A 34 -99.54 -16.75 -34.56
N ASP A 35 -99.33 -15.44 -34.37
CA ASP A 35 -99.88 -14.38 -35.24
C ASP A 35 -99.34 -14.52 -36.67
N LEU A 36 -98.03 -14.71 -36.85
CA LEU A 36 -97.41 -14.87 -38.17
C LEU A 36 -97.82 -16.18 -38.87
N ALA A 37 -97.93 -17.29 -38.13
CA ALA A 37 -98.38 -18.56 -38.68
C ALA A 37 -99.85 -18.52 -39.10
N ASN A 38 -100.73 -17.91 -38.29
CA ASN A 38 -102.15 -17.73 -38.63
C ASN A 38 -102.37 -16.85 -39.87
N ARG A 39 -101.42 -15.93 -40.16
CA ARG A 39 -101.41 -15.09 -41.36
C ARG A 39 -100.81 -15.78 -42.59
N GLY A 40 -100.31 -17.01 -42.43
CA GLY A 40 -99.66 -17.79 -43.50
C GLY A 40 -98.28 -17.26 -43.90
N ILE A 41 -97.68 -16.40 -43.07
CA ILE A 41 -96.33 -15.83 -43.30
C ILE A 41 -95.26 -16.84 -42.85
N LEU A 42 -95.53 -17.60 -41.78
CA LEU A 42 -94.69 -18.73 -41.37
C LEU A 42 -95.31 -20.05 -41.84
N PRO A 43 -94.51 -21.01 -42.32
CA PRO A 43 -94.99 -22.35 -42.57
C PRO A 43 -95.41 -23.03 -41.25
N MET A 44 -96.52 -23.75 -41.28
CA MET A 44 -96.98 -24.55 -40.14
C MET A 44 -96.19 -25.86 -40.11
N GLU A 45 -95.23 -25.97 -39.19
CA GLU A 45 -94.43 -27.18 -38.95
C GLU A 45 -94.57 -27.66 -37.50
N ASP A 46 -93.97 -28.81 -37.17
CA ASP A 46 -94.04 -29.39 -35.82
C ASP A 46 -93.32 -28.52 -34.77
N ASN A 47 -92.22 -27.85 -35.15
CA ASN A 47 -91.40 -27.01 -34.26
C ASN A 47 -91.01 -25.69 -34.96
N PHE A 48 -91.00 -24.58 -34.21
CA PHE A 48 -90.56 -23.26 -34.69
C PHE A 48 -89.06 -23.03 -34.49
N ASN A 49 -88.45 -23.69 -33.50
CA ASN A 49 -87.08 -23.57 -33.03
C ASN A 49 -86.71 -22.13 -32.58
N PRO A 50 -87.37 -21.58 -31.54
CA PRO A 50 -87.24 -20.17 -31.16
C PRO A 50 -85.83 -19.71 -30.75
N ASP A 51 -84.97 -20.64 -30.32
CA ASP A 51 -83.59 -20.35 -29.88
C ASP A 51 -82.56 -20.43 -31.02
N VAL A 52 -82.96 -20.87 -32.21
CA VAL A 52 -82.08 -20.94 -33.38
C VAL A 52 -81.98 -19.54 -33.99
N VAL A 53 -80.74 -19.06 -34.13
CA VAL A 53 -80.48 -17.76 -34.74
C VAL A 53 -80.77 -17.82 -36.23
N LEU A 54 -81.67 -16.94 -36.69
CA LEU A 54 -81.96 -16.80 -38.12
C LEU A 54 -80.75 -16.25 -38.88
N THR A 55 -80.51 -16.84 -40.05
CA THR A 55 -79.56 -16.32 -41.03
C THR A 55 -80.11 -15.08 -41.72
N LYS A 56 -79.22 -14.29 -42.34
CA LYS A 56 -79.63 -13.11 -43.11
C LYS A 56 -80.58 -13.45 -44.27
N ALA A 57 -80.44 -14.65 -44.84
CA ALA A 57 -81.27 -15.11 -45.94
C ALA A 57 -82.69 -15.39 -45.43
N GLU A 58 -82.83 -16.13 -44.33
CA GLU A 58 -84.13 -16.47 -43.73
C GLU A 58 -84.88 -15.22 -43.24
N VAL A 59 -84.17 -14.24 -42.65
CA VAL A 59 -84.79 -12.95 -42.28
C VAL A 59 -85.29 -12.18 -43.50
N ALA A 60 -84.54 -12.21 -44.62
CA ALA A 60 -84.94 -11.51 -45.84
C ALA A 60 -86.15 -12.17 -46.52
N GLU A 61 -86.22 -13.51 -46.48
CA GLU A 61 -87.37 -14.29 -46.95
C GLU A 61 -88.62 -13.98 -46.12
N LEU A 62 -88.54 -14.08 -44.80
CA LEU A 62 -89.66 -13.77 -43.89
C LEU A 62 -90.17 -12.33 -44.06
N LEU A 63 -89.25 -11.38 -44.28
CA LEU A 63 -89.60 -9.99 -44.57
C LEU A 63 -90.30 -9.86 -45.93
N SER A 64 -89.80 -10.52 -46.96
CA SER A 64 -90.42 -10.54 -48.31
C SER A 64 -91.85 -11.08 -48.26
N ASP A 65 -92.06 -12.17 -47.52
CA ASP A 65 -93.38 -12.79 -47.38
C ASP A 65 -94.35 -11.89 -46.58
N THR A 66 -93.85 -11.24 -45.53
CA THR A 66 -94.63 -10.26 -44.76
C THR A 66 -95.05 -9.06 -45.62
N LEU A 67 -94.16 -8.52 -46.46
CA LEU A 67 -94.49 -7.43 -47.39
C LEU A 67 -95.51 -7.87 -48.45
N THR A 68 -95.34 -9.08 -48.99
CA THR A 68 -96.26 -9.67 -49.98
C THR A 68 -97.66 -9.88 -49.40
N TYR A 69 -97.75 -10.30 -48.13
CA TYR A 69 -99.02 -10.43 -47.41
C TYR A 69 -99.73 -9.07 -47.27
N ILE A 70 -99.00 -8.02 -46.88
CA ILE A 70 -99.54 -6.66 -46.73
C ILE A 70 -100.04 -6.08 -48.07
N GLU A 71 -99.34 -6.36 -49.17
CA GLU A 71 -99.69 -5.86 -50.51
C GLU A 71 -100.98 -6.51 -51.08
N ASN A 72 -101.26 -7.78 -50.75
CA ASN A 72 -102.29 -8.58 -51.43
C ASN A 72 -103.63 -8.77 -50.65
N ASP A 73 -103.74 -8.41 -49.36
CA ASP A 73 -104.99 -8.60 -48.58
C ASP A 73 -106.00 -7.42 -48.76
N PRO A 74 -107.26 -7.64 -49.21
CA PRO A 74 -108.19 -6.56 -49.52
C PRO A 74 -109.06 -6.01 -48.38
N VAL A 75 -109.17 -6.59 -47.17
CA VAL A 75 -110.22 -6.15 -46.21
C VAL A 75 -109.82 -6.00 -44.72
N LEU A 76 -108.72 -6.58 -44.22
CA LEU A 76 -108.44 -6.54 -42.76
C LEU A 76 -107.04 -6.08 -42.29
N ALA A 77 -106.06 -5.83 -43.17
CA ALA A 77 -104.65 -5.62 -42.76
C ALA A 77 -104.10 -4.17 -42.80
N LYS A 78 -104.80 -3.18 -43.37
CA LYS A 78 -104.06 -2.05 -44.00
C LYS A 78 -103.53 -0.93 -43.10
N ALA A 79 -103.94 -0.76 -41.83
CA ALA A 79 -103.46 0.39 -41.03
C ALA A 79 -102.61 -0.03 -39.82
N GLU A 80 -103.06 -1.03 -39.06
CA GLU A 80 -102.36 -1.47 -37.86
C GLU A 80 -101.09 -2.28 -38.21
N ASP A 81 -101.18 -3.21 -39.17
CA ASP A 81 -100.03 -4.03 -39.55
C ASP A 81 -98.95 -3.21 -40.25
N ILE A 82 -99.32 -2.22 -41.08
CA ILE A 82 -98.38 -1.26 -41.66
C ILE A 82 -97.65 -0.50 -40.55
N LYS A 83 -98.36 -0.01 -39.53
CA LYS A 83 -97.74 0.69 -38.39
C LYS A 83 -96.80 -0.22 -37.58
N ARG A 84 -97.13 -1.50 -37.43
CA ARG A 84 -96.25 -2.49 -36.78
C ARG A 84 -94.97 -2.68 -37.59
N VAL A 85 -95.07 -2.82 -38.91
CA VAL A 85 -93.90 -2.93 -39.80
C VAL A 85 -93.05 -1.67 -39.75
N GLU A 86 -93.63 -0.47 -39.79
CA GLU A 86 -92.89 0.79 -39.62
C GLU A 86 -92.13 0.85 -38.28
N THR A 87 -92.77 0.41 -37.19
CA THR A 87 -92.17 0.37 -35.86
C THR A 87 -90.99 -0.61 -35.84
N VAL A 88 -91.17 -1.82 -36.36
CA VAL A 88 -90.13 -2.85 -36.42
C VAL A 88 -88.97 -2.40 -37.31
N MET A 89 -89.23 -1.81 -38.48
CA MET A 89 -88.20 -1.25 -39.35
C MET A 89 -87.42 -0.14 -38.65
N GLY A 90 -88.08 0.74 -37.89
CA GLY A 90 -87.41 1.77 -37.09
C GLY A 90 -86.48 1.17 -36.03
N LEU A 91 -86.92 0.12 -35.33
CA LEU A 91 -86.09 -0.60 -34.35
C LEU A 91 -84.92 -1.34 -35.00
N LEU A 92 -85.13 -1.97 -36.16
CA LEU A 92 -84.09 -2.66 -36.92
C LEU A 92 -83.03 -1.68 -37.42
N ASN A 93 -83.44 -0.54 -37.97
CA ASN A 93 -82.51 0.50 -38.41
C ASN A 93 -81.66 1.01 -37.25
N LYS A 94 -82.27 1.29 -36.09
CA LYS A 94 -81.52 1.70 -34.90
C LYS A 94 -80.50 0.64 -34.45
N LYS A 95 -80.92 -0.62 -34.36
CA LYS A 95 -80.01 -1.74 -34.01
C LYS A 95 -78.88 -1.90 -35.03
N LEU A 96 -79.16 -1.68 -36.31
CA LEU A 96 -78.17 -1.71 -37.37
C LEU A 96 -77.16 -0.58 -37.21
N ASP A 97 -77.61 0.64 -36.95
CA ASP A 97 -76.74 1.80 -36.69
C ASP A 97 -75.84 1.56 -35.47
N ASP A 98 -76.40 1.05 -34.38
CA ASP A 98 -75.66 0.68 -33.18
C ASP A 98 -74.57 -0.38 -33.51
N ALA A 99 -74.92 -1.43 -34.25
CA ALA A 99 -73.98 -2.48 -34.65
C ALA A 99 -72.87 -1.96 -35.59
N LEU A 100 -73.21 -1.05 -36.51
CA LEU A 100 -72.23 -0.40 -37.39
C LEU A 100 -71.28 0.51 -36.61
N SER A 101 -71.78 1.21 -35.58
CA SER A 101 -70.95 2.03 -34.69
C SER A 101 -69.93 1.16 -33.92
N VAL A 102 -70.38 0.05 -33.34
CA VAL A 102 -69.52 -0.90 -32.62
C VAL A 102 -68.46 -1.48 -33.55
N LYS A 103 -68.83 -1.84 -34.79
CA LYS A 103 -67.86 -2.33 -35.79
C LYS A 103 -66.78 -1.28 -36.10
N SER A 104 -67.17 -0.01 -36.19
CA SER A 104 -66.22 1.10 -36.38
C SER A 104 -65.25 1.19 -35.22
N ASP A 105 -65.74 1.18 -33.98
CA ASP A 105 -64.91 1.31 -32.78
C ASP A 105 -63.98 0.11 -32.59
N VAL A 106 -64.45 -1.11 -32.86
CA VAL A 106 -63.61 -2.31 -32.86
C VAL A 106 -62.47 -2.20 -33.89
N SER A 107 -62.76 -1.65 -35.08
CA SER A 107 -61.73 -1.45 -36.11
C SER A 107 -60.66 -0.44 -35.69
N LYS A 108 -61.07 0.66 -35.04
CA LYS A 108 -60.15 1.67 -34.49
C LYS A 108 -59.31 1.07 -33.37
N LEU A 109 -59.93 0.39 -32.41
CA LEU A 109 -59.25 -0.28 -31.29
C LEU A 109 -58.23 -1.30 -31.78
N LYS A 110 -58.56 -2.07 -32.82
CA LYS A 110 -57.61 -3.01 -33.43
C LYS A 110 -56.39 -2.28 -33.99
N GLY A 111 -56.60 -1.17 -34.70
CA GLY A 111 -55.52 -0.34 -35.23
C GLY A 111 -54.63 0.26 -34.13
N GLU A 112 -55.23 0.85 -33.10
CA GLU A 112 -54.53 1.43 -31.95
C GLU A 112 -53.73 0.38 -31.18
N THR A 113 -54.33 -0.78 -30.91
CA THR A 113 -53.67 -1.89 -30.21
C THR A 113 -52.47 -2.39 -31.01
N SER A 114 -52.62 -2.50 -32.33
CA SER A 114 -51.54 -2.95 -33.21
C SER A 114 -50.37 -1.95 -33.22
N ARG A 115 -50.65 -0.64 -33.20
CA ARG A 115 -49.62 0.40 -33.09
C ARG A 115 -48.90 0.36 -31.74
N LYS A 116 -49.64 0.30 -30.63
CA LYS A 116 -49.05 0.22 -29.28
C LYS A 116 -48.20 -1.04 -29.10
N LEU A 117 -48.64 -2.17 -29.65
CA LEU A 117 -47.87 -3.41 -29.64
C LEU A 117 -46.54 -3.26 -30.39
N LEU A 118 -46.57 -2.60 -31.55
CA LEU A 118 -45.36 -2.36 -32.34
C LEU A 118 -44.38 -1.41 -31.64
N GLU A 119 -44.89 -0.31 -31.06
CA GLU A 119 -44.11 0.62 -30.25
C GLU A 119 -43.43 -0.10 -29.07
N THR A 120 -44.21 -0.88 -28.32
CA THR A 120 -43.70 -1.67 -27.18
C THR A 120 -42.64 -2.67 -27.65
N LYS A 121 -42.85 -3.33 -28.79
CA LYS A 121 -41.86 -4.27 -29.36
C LYS A 121 -40.52 -3.59 -29.62
N TYR A 122 -40.51 -2.41 -30.21
CA TYR A 122 -39.26 -1.68 -30.47
C TYR A 122 -38.60 -1.18 -29.18
N MET A 123 -39.37 -0.71 -28.20
CA MET A 123 -38.83 -0.35 -26.88
C MET A 123 -38.15 -1.54 -26.19
N VAL A 124 -38.75 -2.72 -26.27
CA VAL A 124 -38.17 -3.95 -25.69
C VAL A 124 -36.88 -4.35 -26.41
N LEU A 125 -36.80 -4.19 -27.73
CA LEU A 125 -35.57 -4.43 -28.49
C LEU A 125 -34.43 -3.48 -28.07
N ASP A 126 -34.70 -2.18 -27.99
CA ASP A 126 -33.73 -1.18 -27.50
C ASP A 126 -33.25 -1.49 -26.07
N LEU A 127 -34.18 -1.86 -25.19
CA LEU A 127 -33.84 -2.28 -23.84
C LEU A 127 -32.93 -3.51 -23.83
N GLY A 128 -33.13 -4.48 -24.74
CA GLY A 128 -32.26 -5.64 -24.88
C GLY A 128 -30.83 -5.27 -25.28
N ASP A 129 -30.67 -4.34 -26.24
CA ASP A 129 -29.35 -3.87 -26.69
C ASP A 129 -28.62 -3.11 -25.56
N ARG A 130 -29.37 -2.30 -24.79
CA ARG A 130 -28.84 -1.58 -23.62
C ARG A 130 -28.42 -2.53 -22.50
N VAL A 131 -29.21 -3.58 -22.22
CA VAL A 131 -28.86 -4.61 -21.24
C VAL A 131 -27.57 -5.33 -21.65
N THR A 132 -27.47 -5.74 -22.92
CA THR A 132 -26.26 -6.41 -23.44
C THR A 132 -25.03 -5.50 -23.30
N SER A 133 -25.17 -4.20 -23.56
CA SER A 133 -24.08 -3.22 -23.41
C SER A 133 -23.66 -3.07 -21.95
N LEU A 134 -24.62 -3.07 -21.01
CA LEU A 134 -24.36 -3.01 -19.58
C LEU A 134 -23.68 -4.29 -19.06
N GLU A 135 -24.09 -5.46 -19.55
CA GLU A 135 -23.46 -6.75 -19.21
C GLU A 135 -21.99 -6.77 -19.62
N ASN A 136 -21.66 -6.30 -20.83
CA ASN A 136 -20.29 -6.20 -21.31
C ASN A 136 -19.44 -5.23 -20.47
N ALA A 137 -20.01 -4.07 -20.11
CA ALA A 137 -19.33 -3.11 -19.25
C ALA A 137 -19.09 -3.66 -17.84
N LEU A 138 -20.06 -4.40 -17.30
CA LEU A 138 -19.94 -5.06 -15.99
C LEU A 138 -18.87 -6.15 -16.00
N SER A 139 -18.80 -6.95 -17.07
CA SER A 139 -17.74 -7.96 -17.24
C SER A 139 -16.36 -7.31 -17.24
N LYS A 140 -16.17 -6.24 -18.04
CA LYS A 140 -14.90 -5.51 -18.07
C LYS A 140 -14.52 -4.95 -16.69
N ASN A 141 -15.48 -4.33 -15.99
CA ASN A 141 -15.22 -3.82 -14.64
C ASN A 141 -14.87 -4.95 -13.66
N THR A 142 -15.44 -6.14 -13.83
CA THR A 142 -15.11 -7.32 -13.02
C THR A 142 -13.66 -7.74 -13.26
N ASP A 143 -13.23 -7.77 -14.52
CA ASP A 143 -11.84 -8.09 -14.89
C ASP A 143 -10.87 -7.03 -14.33
N ASP A 144 -11.18 -5.74 -14.48
CA ASP A 144 -10.37 -4.63 -13.96
C ASP A 144 -10.24 -4.70 -12.42
N VAL A 145 -11.31 -5.07 -11.70
CA VAL A 145 -11.28 -5.29 -10.24
C VAL A 145 -10.42 -6.49 -9.86
N SER A 146 -10.46 -7.57 -10.64
CA SER A 146 -9.60 -8.74 -10.42
C SER A 146 -8.13 -8.36 -10.53
N VAL A 147 -7.74 -7.66 -11.59
CA VAL A 147 -6.36 -7.18 -11.80
C VAL A 147 -5.93 -6.23 -10.67
N ASN A 148 -6.81 -5.32 -10.24
CA ASN A 148 -6.50 -4.44 -9.12
C ASN A 148 -6.30 -5.19 -7.80
N THR A 149 -7.03 -6.29 -7.60
CA THR A 149 -6.87 -7.14 -6.41
C THR A 149 -5.50 -7.81 -6.42
N GLU A 150 -5.08 -8.38 -7.56
CA GLU A 150 -3.74 -8.97 -7.71
C GLU A 150 -2.62 -7.94 -7.50
N ASN A 151 -2.79 -6.72 -8.02
CA ASN A 151 -1.84 -5.64 -7.80
C ASN A 151 -1.74 -5.25 -6.32
N ILE A 152 -2.87 -5.20 -5.60
CA ILE A 152 -2.89 -4.92 -4.16
C ILE A 152 -2.17 -6.02 -3.38
N ASP A 153 -2.39 -7.29 -3.74
CA ASP A 153 -1.72 -8.42 -3.11
C ASP A 153 -0.19 -8.34 -3.31
N GLY A 154 0.26 -8.00 -4.52
CA GLY A 154 1.70 -7.78 -4.79
C GLY A 154 2.29 -6.63 -3.97
N LEU A 155 1.57 -5.52 -3.83
CA LEU A 155 2.01 -4.39 -3.00
C LEU A 155 2.09 -4.76 -1.51
N TRP A 156 1.21 -5.64 -1.02
CA TRP A 156 1.29 -6.14 0.35
C TRP A 156 2.54 -7.00 0.57
N GLU A 157 2.89 -7.86 -0.39
CA GLU A 157 4.12 -8.66 -0.33
C GLU A 157 5.37 -7.77 -0.33
N GLU A 158 5.42 -6.76 -1.21
CA GLU A 158 6.50 -5.76 -1.20
C GLU A 158 6.61 -5.05 0.15
N LEU A 159 5.47 -4.63 0.74
CA LEU A 159 5.45 -3.97 2.04
C LEU A 159 5.99 -4.88 3.17
N GLU A 160 5.66 -6.17 3.14
CA GLU A 160 6.16 -7.14 4.11
C GLU A 160 7.69 -7.32 4.00
N THR A 161 8.22 -7.37 2.77
CA THR A 161 9.68 -7.44 2.57
C THR A 161 10.39 -6.17 3.08
N LEU A 162 9.83 -4.99 2.82
CA LEU A 162 10.38 -3.73 3.31
C LEU A 162 10.35 -3.63 4.84
N GLN A 163 9.31 -4.17 5.47
CA GLN A 163 9.22 -4.23 6.93
C GLN A 163 10.32 -5.13 7.50
N SER A 164 10.55 -6.31 6.90
CA SER A 164 11.64 -7.21 7.29
C SER A 164 13.02 -6.54 7.14
N ASP A 165 13.26 -5.84 6.04
CA ASP A 165 14.51 -5.10 5.82
C ASP A 165 14.72 -3.99 6.85
N LEU A 166 13.64 -3.25 7.19
CA LEU A 166 13.69 -2.22 8.22
C LEU A 166 14.05 -2.81 9.59
N ASP A 167 13.43 -3.93 9.96
CA ASP A 167 13.72 -4.62 11.21
C ASP A 167 15.19 -5.08 11.26
N TYR A 168 15.70 -5.64 10.16
CA TYR A 168 17.10 -6.02 10.04
C TYR A 168 18.05 -4.83 10.23
N VAL A 169 17.84 -3.74 9.49
CA VAL A 169 18.67 -2.52 9.60
C VAL A 169 18.60 -1.92 11.00
N SER A 170 17.42 -1.92 11.62
CA SER A 170 17.25 -1.43 12.98
C SER A 170 18.10 -2.25 13.98
N GLY A 171 18.13 -3.57 13.83
CA GLY A 171 18.93 -4.48 14.64
C GLY A 171 20.43 -4.26 14.45
N GLU A 172 20.90 -4.09 13.22
CA GLU A 172 22.31 -3.79 12.93
C GLU A 172 22.72 -2.43 13.50
N ASN A 173 21.84 -1.42 13.44
CA ASN A 173 22.12 -0.10 14.00
C ASN A 173 22.24 -0.14 15.53
N VAL A 174 21.45 -0.96 16.22
CA VAL A 174 21.58 -1.21 17.66
C VAL A 174 22.94 -1.84 17.98
N LYS A 175 23.38 -2.84 17.21
CA LYS A 175 24.70 -3.47 17.39
C LYS A 175 25.83 -2.47 17.18
N ALA A 176 25.78 -1.70 16.09
CA ALA A 176 26.77 -0.67 15.78
C ALA A 176 26.85 0.39 16.89
N HIS A 177 25.71 0.76 17.49
CA HIS A 177 25.70 1.69 18.62
C HIS A 177 26.39 1.11 19.86
N GLU A 178 26.14 -0.15 20.20
CA GLU A 178 26.82 -0.83 21.31
C GLU A 178 28.32 -1.01 21.05
N GLU A 179 28.73 -1.32 19.82
CA GLU A 179 30.14 -1.37 19.42
C GLU A 179 30.80 0.01 19.55
N LEU A 180 30.14 1.07 19.08
CA LEU A 180 30.64 2.44 19.21
C LEU A 180 30.80 2.82 20.69
N LYS A 181 29.84 2.47 21.53
CA LYS A 181 29.89 2.70 22.98
C LYS A 181 31.06 1.94 23.62
N ALA A 182 31.29 0.69 23.22
CA ALA A 182 32.44 -0.10 23.67
C ALA A 182 33.78 0.50 23.20
N LEU A 183 33.85 1.01 21.97
CA LEU A 183 35.04 1.69 21.45
C LEU A 183 35.30 3.02 22.17
N ILE A 184 34.26 3.80 22.44
CA ILE A 184 34.35 5.04 23.23
C ILE A 184 34.86 4.73 24.64
N ALA A 185 34.36 3.67 25.28
CA ALA A 185 34.83 3.23 26.58
C ALA A 185 36.30 2.76 26.57
N LYS A 186 36.80 2.23 25.44
CA LYS A 186 38.21 1.85 25.24
C LYS A 186 39.13 3.00 24.84
N LYS A 187 38.59 4.10 24.30
CA LYS A 187 39.37 5.27 23.90
C LYS A 187 40.05 5.81 25.16
N ALA A 188 41.39 5.84 25.13
CA ALA A 188 42.30 6.11 26.23
C ALA A 188 41.63 6.82 27.41
N ASP A 189 41.53 6.11 28.54
CA ASP A 189 41.05 6.66 29.80
C ASP A 189 41.73 8.00 30.03
N VAL A 190 40.95 9.07 29.93
CA VAL A 190 41.44 10.45 29.98
C VAL A 190 42.18 10.66 31.29
N GLU A 191 41.80 9.95 32.35
CA GLU A 191 42.48 9.97 33.63
C GLU A 191 43.87 9.33 33.53
N LYS A 192 44.02 8.20 32.82
CA LYS A 192 45.33 7.56 32.58
C LYS A 192 46.28 8.44 31.75
N VAL A 193 45.76 9.12 30.74
CA VAL A 193 46.55 10.06 29.92
C VAL A 193 47.01 11.27 30.75
N LYS A 194 46.12 11.77 31.62
CA LYS A 194 46.43 12.86 32.54
C LYS A 194 47.46 12.44 33.58
N GLU A 195 47.32 11.27 34.20
CA GLU A 195 48.31 10.67 35.11
C GLU A 195 49.70 10.61 34.45
N LEU A 196 49.78 10.02 33.24
CA LEU A 196 51.03 9.91 32.51
C LEU A 196 51.62 11.28 32.13
N SER A 197 50.78 12.27 31.82
CA SER A 197 51.24 13.64 31.55
C SER A 197 51.79 14.32 32.80
N GLU A 198 51.16 14.12 33.96
CA GLU A 198 51.65 14.62 35.24
C GLU A 198 52.97 13.95 35.64
N GLU A 199 53.10 12.64 35.45
CA GLU A 199 54.36 11.90 35.64
C GLU A 199 55.46 12.41 34.70
N LEU A 200 55.15 12.61 33.42
CA LEU A 200 56.09 13.14 32.44
C LEU A 200 56.59 14.54 32.83
N ASN A 201 55.71 15.41 33.31
CA ASN A 201 56.08 16.73 33.81
C ASN A 201 57.01 16.64 35.03
N LYS A 202 56.70 15.76 36.00
CA LYS A 202 57.60 15.53 37.17
C LYS A 202 58.97 15.05 36.73
N VAL A 203 59.04 14.13 35.77
CA VAL A 203 60.30 13.63 35.20
C VAL A 203 61.05 14.75 34.48
N SER A 204 60.35 15.58 33.70
CA SER A 204 60.94 16.73 33.00
C SER A 204 61.57 17.74 33.97
N THR A 205 60.88 18.09 35.06
CA THR A 205 61.42 19.00 36.10
C THR A 205 62.64 18.40 36.81
N LYS A 206 62.60 17.10 37.12
CA LYS A 206 63.77 16.40 37.69
C LYS A 206 64.95 16.42 36.72
N LEU A 207 64.70 16.18 35.43
CA LEU A 207 65.72 16.24 34.39
C LEU A 207 66.34 17.64 34.31
N GLU A 208 65.54 18.70 34.32
CA GLU A 208 66.05 20.08 34.33
C GLU A 208 66.94 20.36 35.55
N THR A 209 66.55 19.85 36.73
CA THR A 209 67.34 19.98 37.95
C THR A 209 68.67 19.24 37.83
N ILE A 210 68.66 18.01 37.33
CA ILE A 210 69.87 17.21 37.06
C ILE A 210 70.76 17.94 36.06
N THR A 211 70.20 18.50 35.00
CA THR A 211 70.94 19.29 34.00
C THR A 211 71.64 20.48 34.67
N LYS A 212 70.96 21.24 35.53
CA LYS A 212 71.58 22.36 36.28
C LYS A 212 72.71 21.91 37.20
N VAL A 213 72.53 20.78 37.90
CA VAL A 213 73.56 20.20 38.76
C VAL A 213 74.76 19.74 37.94
N ALA A 214 74.52 19.08 36.79
CA ALA A 214 75.58 18.65 35.89
C ALA A 214 76.39 19.83 35.35
N TYR A 215 75.73 20.93 34.93
CA TYR A 215 76.43 22.16 34.52
C TYR A 215 77.30 22.75 35.64
N ARG A 216 76.80 22.80 36.88
CA ARG A 216 77.61 23.27 38.02
C ARG A 216 78.80 22.35 38.30
N ALA A 217 78.57 21.04 38.26
CA ALA A 217 79.63 20.06 38.47
C ALA A 217 80.72 20.18 37.39
N PHE A 218 80.34 20.40 36.14
CA PHE A 218 81.26 20.64 35.03
C PHE A 218 82.12 21.89 35.28
N ASN A 219 81.50 23.04 35.60
CA ASN A 219 82.25 24.28 35.86
C ASN A 219 83.18 24.16 37.08
N ASN A 220 82.73 23.49 38.14
CA ASN A 220 83.57 23.24 39.31
C ASN A 220 84.75 22.33 38.96
N ALA A 221 84.56 21.34 38.09
CA ALA A 221 85.64 20.48 37.63
C ALA A 221 86.67 21.27 36.80
N ASP A 222 86.22 22.16 35.91
CA ASP A 222 87.11 23.05 35.15
C ASP A 222 87.95 23.94 36.08
N MET A 223 87.34 24.57 37.10
CA MET A 223 88.08 25.36 38.10
C MET A 223 89.11 24.51 38.85
N VAL A 224 88.74 23.30 39.27
CA VAL A 224 89.66 22.38 39.97
C VAL A 224 90.82 21.95 39.07
N VAL A 225 90.61 21.80 37.76
CA VAL A 225 91.69 21.52 36.80
C VAL A 225 92.64 22.71 36.71
N GLU A 226 92.12 23.94 36.66
CA GLU A 226 92.93 25.16 36.66
C GLU A 226 93.76 25.29 37.95
N ASP A 227 93.14 25.11 39.12
CA ASP A 227 93.84 25.07 40.42
C ASP A 227 94.92 23.97 40.46
N MET A 228 94.68 22.81 39.84
CA MET A 228 95.67 21.73 39.75
C MET A 228 96.84 22.07 38.82
N LEU A 229 96.61 22.81 37.73
CA LEU A 229 97.67 23.29 36.85
C LEU A 229 98.57 24.29 37.59
N ASP A 230 97.98 25.26 38.29
CA ASP A 230 98.72 26.22 39.12
C ASP A 230 99.55 25.54 40.22
N LEU A 231 98.98 24.50 40.83
CA LEU A 231 99.70 23.70 41.82
C LEU A 231 100.83 22.89 41.17
N SER A 232 100.62 22.33 39.97
CA SER A 232 101.66 21.62 39.22
C SER A 232 102.85 22.56 38.92
N ASP A 233 102.58 23.76 38.43
CA ASP A 233 103.61 24.78 38.16
C ASP A 233 104.38 25.16 39.45
N SER A 234 103.66 25.27 40.57
CA SER A 234 104.25 25.51 41.88
C SER A 234 105.15 24.36 42.33
N VAL A 235 104.72 23.11 42.13
CA VAL A 235 105.52 21.90 42.41
C VAL A 235 106.78 21.88 41.55
N ASP A 236 106.70 22.18 40.25
CA ASP A 236 107.85 22.23 39.35
C ASP A 236 108.86 23.31 39.76
N SER A 237 108.37 24.48 40.18
CA SER A 237 109.21 25.54 40.74
C SER A 237 109.93 25.09 42.02
N LEU A 238 109.21 24.44 42.93
CA LEU A 238 109.80 23.87 44.15
C LEU A 238 110.83 22.81 43.83
N ASN A 239 110.55 21.91 42.89
CA ASN A 239 111.47 20.85 42.49
C ASN A 239 112.77 21.41 41.91
N THR A 240 112.68 22.48 41.11
CA THR A 240 113.85 23.21 40.60
C THR A 240 114.68 23.83 41.73
N LYS A 241 114.02 24.43 42.73
CA LYS A 241 114.69 24.97 43.93
C LYS A 241 115.38 23.85 44.74
N VAL A 242 114.71 22.71 44.93
CA VAL A 242 115.29 21.55 45.62
C VAL A 242 116.52 21.03 44.88
N SER A 243 116.44 20.85 43.55
CA SER A 243 117.59 20.42 42.74
C SER A 243 118.77 21.40 42.84
N THR A 244 118.49 22.71 42.90
CA THR A 244 119.53 23.73 43.13
C THR A 244 120.16 23.58 44.53
N ILE A 245 119.35 23.34 45.56
CA ILE A 245 119.83 23.09 46.92
C ILE A 245 120.68 21.82 46.97
N GLU A 246 120.23 20.72 46.37
CA GLU A 246 121.00 19.47 46.28
C GLU A 246 122.37 19.70 45.62
N GLY A 247 122.41 20.45 44.51
CA GLY A 247 123.66 20.85 43.88
C GLY A 247 124.58 21.66 44.79
N ASN A 248 124.03 22.64 45.52
CA ASN A 248 124.77 23.43 46.50
C ASN A 248 125.29 22.57 47.68
N VAL A 249 124.49 21.61 48.16
CA VAL A 249 124.88 20.66 49.22
C VAL A 249 126.03 19.79 48.73
N ASN A 250 125.93 19.21 47.54
CA ASN A 250 127.00 18.40 46.95
C ASN A 250 128.30 19.20 46.81
N ALA A 251 128.22 20.43 46.28
CA ALA A 251 129.38 21.32 46.18
C ALA A 251 129.97 21.66 47.56
N ASN A 252 129.14 21.85 48.58
CA ASN A 252 129.62 22.08 49.94
C ASN A 252 130.23 20.82 50.57
N THR A 253 129.69 19.63 50.32
CA THR A 253 130.28 18.34 50.73
C THR A 253 131.65 18.16 50.10
N GLU A 254 131.81 18.44 48.80
CA GLU A 254 133.12 18.45 48.13
C GLU A 254 134.09 19.45 48.77
N LYS A 255 133.63 20.67 49.06
CA LYS A 255 134.45 21.67 49.77
C LYS A 255 134.86 21.19 51.16
N ILE A 256 133.96 20.54 51.92
CA ILE A 256 134.25 19.97 53.25
C ILE A 256 135.31 18.88 53.11
N ASN A 257 135.15 17.94 52.19
CA ASN A 257 136.13 16.87 51.93
C ASN A 257 137.50 17.45 51.57
N ALA A 258 137.55 18.50 50.73
CA ALA A 258 138.79 19.17 50.39
C ALA A 258 139.44 19.89 51.59
N VAL A 259 138.63 20.45 52.50
CA VAL A 259 139.13 21.02 53.77
C VAL A 259 139.65 19.91 54.69
N GLU A 260 138.97 18.76 54.76
CA GLU A 260 139.36 17.61 55.56
C GLU A 260 140.67 16.98 55.06
N GLU A 261 140.85 16.86 53.74
CA GLU A 261 142.14 16.47 53.13
C GLU A 261 143.26 17.48 53.45
N LYS A 262 142.99 18.79 53.32
CA LYS A 262 143.96 19.83 53.69
C LYS A 262 144.33 19.76 55.18
N ALA A 263 143.35 19.54 56.05
CA ALA A 263 143.56 19.40 57.48
C ALA A 263 144.40 18.15 57.80
N ASN A 264 144.07 17.00 57.19
CA ASN A 264 144.85 15.77 57.34
C ASN A 264 146.28 15.95 56.85
N SER A 265 146.49 16.54 55.67
CA SER A 265 147.82 16.88 55.13
C SER A 265 148.62 17.78 56.09
N ALA A 266 148.00 18.84 56.61
CA ALA A 266 148.63 19.73 57.60
C ALA A 266 148.99 18.99 58.89
N ASN A 267 148.14 18.06 59.35
CA ASN A 267 148.39 17.24 60.53
C ASN A 267 149.56 16.26 60.31
N THR A 268 149.68 15.67 59.12
CA THR A 268 150.84 14.84 58.74
C THR A 268 152.11 15.67 58.67
N MET A 269 152.07 16.88 58.10
CA MET A 269 153.22 17.81 58.11
C MET A 269 153.61 18.23 59.53
N ALA A 270 152.64 18.47 60.41
CA ALA A 270 152.89 18.77 61.82
C ALA A 270 153.55 17.57 62.52
N MET A 271 153.09 16.33 62.28
CA MET A 271 153.75 15.12 62.81
C MET A 271 155.16 14.91 62.24
N VAL A 272 155.40 15.17 60.96
CA VAL A 272 156.75 15.12 60.36
C VAL A 272 157.63 16.21 60.96
N GLY A 273 157.10 17.41 61.17
CA GLY A 273 157.81 18.52 61.80
C GLY A 273 158.17 18.24 63.26
N ILE A 274 157.24 17.68 64.04
CA ILE A 274 157.49 17.22 65.41
C ILE A 274 158.49 16.06 65.40
N GLY A 275 158.35 15.09 64.50
CA GLY A 275 159.28 13.98 64.33
C GLY A 275 160.70 14.45 63.98
N ALA A 276 160.82 15.44 63.09
CA ALA A 276 162.10 16.07 62.74
C ALA A 276 162.67 16.88 63.90
N ALA A 277 161.85 17.58 64.68
CA ALA A 277 162.27 18.33 65.87
C ALA A 277 162.73 17.38 67.00
N VAL A 278 162.03 16.25 67.20
CA VAL A 278 162.46 15.19 68.13
C VAL A 278 163.75 14.55 67.65
N LEU A 279 163.91 14.28 66.34
CA LEU A 279 165.15 13.75 65.79
C LEU A 279 166.32 14.74 65.94
N ALA A 280 166.07 16.04 65.73
CA ALA A 280 167.05 17.10 65.96
C ALA A 280 167.41 17.24 67.45
N ALA A 281 166.45 17.12 68.36
CA ALA A 281 166.68 17.14 69.80
C ALA A 281 167.44 15.90 70.29
N VAL A 282 167.14 14.71 69.76
CA VAL A 282 167.87 13.46 70.05
C VAL A 282 169.30 13.52 69.48
N LEU A 283 169.49 14.04 68.27
CA LEU A 283 170.82 14.25 67.68
C LEU A 283 171.64 15.29 68.45
N ALA A 284 171.00 16.32 69.00
CA ALA A 284 171.66 17.31 69.87
C ALA A 284 172.04 16.75 71.25
N PHE A 285 171.50 15.60 71.68
CA PHE A 285 171.80 14.95 72.96
C PHE A 285 172.87 13.85 72.84
N VAL A 286 173.32 13.52 71.63
CA VAL A 286 174.34 12.48 71.35
C VAL A 286 175.68 13.09 70.90
N PHE A 287 175.82 14.42 70.96
CA PHE A 287 177.10 15.14 70.93
C PHE A 287 177.60 15.43 72.35
#